data_AF-A0A4Q5UBD2-F1
#
_entry.id   AF-A0A4Q5UBD2-F1
#
_cell.length_a   1.000
_cell.length_b   1.000
_cell.length_c   1.000
_cell.angle_alpha   90.00
_cell.angle_beta   90.00
_cell.angle_gamma   90.00
#
_symmetry.space_group_name_H-M   'P 1'
#
loop_
_entity.id
_entity.type
_entity.pdbx_description
1 polymer ?
#
loop_
_entity_poly.entity_id
_entity_poly.type
_entity_poly.pdbx_seq_one_letter_code
_entity_poly.pdbx_strand_id
1 'polypeptide(L)'
;GQYQQGGSLIRAAAGYERMPVFVKAGSILPVGPELQYTAEKKADTIHLRVYEGANGSFSLYEDEGLNYNYEKGLFANISFVYDDQSRSLRIGGREGEFPGMLQTRTFIVQYLRKGRASNTGLLSGAGKVVKYNGSPQVVRLN
;
A
#
# COMPACT_ATOMS: atom_id res chain seq x y z
N GLY A 1 -5.37 -1.71 -14.01
CA GLY A 1 -5.41 -0.57 -14.95
C GLY A 1 -4.60 -0.86 -16.19
N GLN A 2 -4.78 -0.06 -17.25
CA GLN A 2 -4.01 -0.17 -18.49
C GLN A 2 -2.58 0.31 -18.26
N TYR A 3 -1.59 -0.47 -18.71
CA TYR A 3 -0.19 -0.08 -18.64
C TYR A 3 0.13 0.98 -19.71
N GLN A 4 0.94 1.97 -19.35
CA GLN A 4 1.49 2.96 -20.27
C GLN A 4 3.02 2.92 -20.24
N GLN A 5 3.64 2.93 -21.41
CA GLN A 5 5.10 3.00 -21.52
C GLN A 5 5.58 4.44 -21.25
N GLY A 6 6.55 4.59 -20.36
CA GLY A 6 7.17 5.89 -20.05
C GLY A 6 8.00 6.45 -21.22
N GLY A 7 8.39 7.72 -21.12
CA GLY A 7 9.18 8.41 -22.15
C GLY A 7 8.38 8.87 -23.37
N SER A 8 7.05 8.84 -23.29
CA SER A 8 6.15 9.30 -24.35
C SER A 8 5.23 10.41 -23.86
N LEU A 9 4.92 11.36 -24.74
CA LEU A 9 3.82 12.30 -24.54
C LEU A 9 2.52 11.60 -24.96
N ILE A 10 1.52 11.58 -24.08
CA ILE A 10 0.22 10.96 -24.37
C ILE A 10 -0.90 11.98 -24.29
N ARG A 11 -1.94 11.79 -25.10
CA ARG A 11 -3.23 12.47 -24.92
C ARG A 11 -4.13 11.56 -24.08
N ALA A 12 -4.15 11.78 -22.76
CA ALA A 12 -4.96 10.98 -21.85
C ALA A 12 -6.43 11.42 -21.86
N ALA A 13 -7.35 10.45 -21.77
CA ALA A 13 -8.78 10.75 -21.65
C ALA A 13 -9.09 11.40 -20.30
N ALA A 14 -9.68 12.60 -20.32
CA ALA A 14 -10.03 13.41 -19.16
C ALA A 14 -11.51 13.81 -19.23
N GLY A 15 -12.40 12.83 -19.06
CA GLY A 15 -13.84 13.09 -19.02
C GLY A 15 -14.21 13.96 -17.80
N TYR A 16 -15.38 14.60 -17.83
CA TYR A 16 -15.82 15.54 -16.80
C TYR A 16 -15.70 14.98 -15.37
N GLU A 17 -16.03 13.70 -15.17
CA GLU A 17 -16.01 13.04 -13.86
C GLU A 17 -14.67 12.35 -13.50
N ARG A 18 -13.64 12.45 -14.35
CA ARG A 18 -12.39 11.68 -14.20
C ARG A 18 -11.15 12.49 -14.58
N MET A 19 -10.34 12.79 -13.56
CA MET A 19 -8.98 13.28 -13.76
C MET A 19 -8.06 12.12 -14.18
N PRO A 20 -7.19 12.29 -15.20
CA PRO A 20 -6.18 11.30 -15.53
C PRO A 20 -5.16 11.15 -14.39
N VAL A 21 -5.07 9.95 -13.82
CA VAL A 21 -4.09 9.61 -12.78
C VAL A 21 -3.36 8.34 -13.17
N PHE A 22 -2.05 8.33 -13.03
CA PHE A 22 -1.19 7.20 -13.32
C PHE A 22 -0.38 6.81 -12.08
N VAL A 23 -0.16 5.51 -11.91
CA VAL A 23 0.68 4.98 -10.83
C VAL A 23 1.99 4.49 -11.46
N LYS A 24 3.12 4.86 -10.85
CA LYS A 24 4.44 4.46 -11.33
C LYS A 24 4.65 2.96 -11.11
N ALA A 25 5.30 2.28 -12.05
CA ALA A 25 5.75 0.90 -11.86
C ALA A 25 6.66 0.82 -10.60
N GLY A 26 6.51 -0.24 -9.82
CA GLY A 26 7.17 -0.43 -8.52
C GLY A 26 6.48 0.23 -7.34
N SER A 27 5.42 1.03 -7.55
CA SER A 27 4.67 1.61 -6.43
C SER A 27 4.05 0.54 -5.54
N ILE A 28 4.15 0.77 -4.23
CA ILE A 28 3.44 0.03 -3.18
C ILE A 28 2.46 1.03 -2.55
N LEU A 29 1.17 0.85 -2.81
CA LEU A 29 0.12 1.77 -2.36
C LEU A 29 -0.72 1.09 -1.27
N PRO A 30 -0.61 1.51 0.01
CA PRO A 30 -1.54 1.09 1.05
C PRO A 30 -2.87 1.83 0.91
N VAL A 31 -3.97 1.09 0.99
CA VAL A 31 -5.32 1.64 1.02
C VAL A 31 -6.07 1.06 2.21
N GLY A 32 -6.50 1.93 3.12
CA GLY A 32 -7.32 1.56 4.28
C GLY A 32 -8.78 1.34 3.90
N PRO A 33 -9.64 0.97 4.87
CA PRO A 33 -11.07 0.85 4.64
C PRO A 33 -11.69 2.19 4.25
N GLU A 34 -12.92 2.15 3.74
CA GLU A 34 -13.73 3.35 3.57
C GLU A 34 -14.05 3.96 4.95
N LEU A 35 -13.78 5.26 5.10
CA LEU A 35 -13.98 6.03 6.33
C LEU A 35 -14.61 7.38 5.98
N GLN A 36 -15.43 7.90 6.89
CA GLN A 36 -16.03 9.23 6.79
C GLN A 36 -15.13 10.32 7.40
N TYR A 37 -14.26 9.94 8.34
CA TYR A 37 -13.27 10.81 8.97
C TYR A 37 -12.07 9.99 9.47
N THR A 38 -10.94 10.65 9.71
CA THR A 38 -9.63 10.00 9.93
C THR A 38 -9.56 9.07 11.15
N ALA A 39 -10.34 9.35 12.19
CA ALA A 39 -10.34 8.60 13.45
C ALA A 39 -11.51 7.60 13.61
N GLU A 40 -12.33 7.40 12.58
CA GLU A 40 -13.58 6.62 12.70
C GLU A 40 -13.33 5.17 13.12
N LYS A 41 -12.40 4.51 12.44
CA LYS A 41 -11.99 3.13 12.71
C LYS A 41 -10.51 2.99 12.48
N LYS A 42 -9.87 2.11 13.25
CA LYS A 42 -8.47 1.77 13.01
C LYS A 42 -8.37 1.01 11.68
N ALA A 43 -7.31 1.27 10.91
CA ALA A 43 -7.00 0.55 9.68
C ALA A 43 -6.45 -0.86 9.98
N ASP A 44 -7.29 -1.70 10.58
CA ASP A 44 -6.98 -3.09 10.93
C ASP A 44 -6.81 -3.99 9.70
N THR A 45 -7.39 -3.59 8.57
CA THR A 45 -7.17 -4.18 7.25
C THR A 45 -6.69 -3.13 6.28
N ILE A 46 -5.53 -3.39 5.64
CA ILE A 46 -4.96 -2.54 4.60
C ILE A 46 -4.79 -3.35 3.32
N HIS A 47 -5.30 -2.83 2.21
CA HIS A 47 -5.01 -3.35 0.87
C HIS A 47 -3.65 -2.80 0.42
N LEU A 48 -2.66 -3.67 0.29
CA LEU A 48 -1.34 -3.31 -0.24
C LEU A 48 -1.33 -3.60 -1.74
N ARG A 49 -1.51 -2.55 -2.55
CA ARG A 49 -1.47 -2.65 -4.01
C ARG A 49 -0.04 -2.52 -4.48
N VAL A 50 0.53 -3.60 -5.00
CA VAL A 50 1.90 -3.66 -5.52
C VAL A 50 1.85 -3.66 -7.04
N TYR A 51 2.42 -2.63 -7.65
CA TYR A 51 2.43 -2.44 -9.11
C TYR A 51 3.74 -2.97 -9.69
N GLU A 52 3.66 -3.98 -10.54
CA GLU A 52 4.87 -4.59 -11.13
C GLU A 52 5.62 -3.65 -12.11
N GLY A 53 6.80 -4.10 -12.53
CA GLY A 53 7.60 -3.50 -13.60
C GLY A 53 8.78 -2.66 -13.12
N ALA A 54 8.99 -2.55 -11.81
CA ALA A 54 10.20 -2.01 -11.19
C ALA A 54 10.25 -2.40 -9.71
N ASN A 55 11.44 -2.38 -9.12
CA ASN A 55 11.58 -2.46 -7.66
C ASN A 55 10.93 -1.22 -7.01
N GLY A 56 10.53 -1.36 -5.76
CA GLY A 56 10.01 -0.22 -5.02
C GLY A 56 10.01 -0.41 -3.51
N SER A 57 9.81 0.69 -2.81
CA SER A 57 9.77 0.72 -1.36
C SER A 57 8.76 1.74 -0.87
N PHE A 58 8.14 1.47 0.28
CA PHE A 58 7.23 2.37 0.98
C PHE A 58 7.36 2.15 2.49
N SER A 59 7.22 3.19 3.30
CA SER A 59 7.11 3.05 4.77
C SER A 59 5.74 3.53 5.21
N LEU A 60 4.97 2.64 5.83
CA LEU A 60 3.71 3.02 6.47
C LEU A 60 4.01 3.61 7.84
N TYR A 61 3.84 4.92 7.93
CA TYR A 61 3.94 5.70 9.16
C TYR A 61 2.58 5.79 9.85
N GLU A 62 2.55 5.61 11.16
CA GLU A 62 1.36 5.82 12.00
C GLU A 62 1.76 6.40 13.37
N ASP A 63 0.91 7.27 13.91
CA ASP A 63 1.00 7.81 15.26
C ASP A 63 -0.42 8.07 15.83
N GLU A 64 -0.53 8.87 16.89
CA GLU A 64 -1.80 9.24 17.53
C GLU A 64 -2.64 10.24 16.71
N GLY A 65 -2.06 10.91 15.72
CA GLY A 65 -2.72 11.84 14.79
C GLY A 65 -3.20 13.18 15.36
N LEU A 66 -3.23 13.36 16.68
CA LEU A 66 -3.88 14.51 17.34
C LEU A 66 -2.94 15.33 18.25
N ASN A 67 -1.69 14.93 18.43
CA ASN A 67 -0.74 15.57 19.33
C ASN A 67 0.71 15.53 18.80
N TYR A 68 1.64 16.09 19.58
CA TYR A 68 3.07 16.19 19.24
C TYR A 68 3.94 15.05 19.80
N ASN A 69 3.34 13.94 20.23
CA ASN A 69 4.12 12.84 20.82
C ASN A 69 5.08 12.17 19.82
N TYR A 70 4.82 12.30 18.52
CA TYR A 70 5.76 11.87 17.48
C TYR A 70 7.14 12.56 17.61
N GLU A 71 7.19 13.80 18.09
CA GLU A 71 8.45 14.53 18.35
C GLU A 71 9.28 13.86 19.46
N LYS A 72 8.63 13.05 20.30
CA LYS A 72 9.24 12.27 21.37
C LYS A 72 9.50 10.81 20.96
N GLY A 73 9.31 10.48 19.68
CA GLY A 73 9.51 9.13 19.14
C GLY A 73 8.31 8.20 19.27
N LEU A 74 7.13 8.71 19.66
CA LEU A 74 5.90 7.90 19.77
C LEU A 74 5.19 7.83 18.41
N PHE A 75 5.73 7.01 17.52
CA PHE A 75 5.17 6.64 16.24
C PHE A 75 5.66 5.25 15.85
N ALA A 76 5.06 4.65 14.83
CA ALA A 76 5.52 3.38 14.27
C ALA A 76 5.69 3.46 12.75
N ASN A 77 6.69 2.73 12.24
CA ASN A 77 6.92 2.52 10.83
C ASN A 77 6.85 1.03 10.49
N ILE A 78 6.24 0.70 9.35
CA ILE A 78 6.29 -0.63 8.73
C ILE A 78 6.85 -0.46 7.33
N SER A 79 8.06 -0.96 7.09
CA SER A 79 8.67 -0.92 5.77
C SER A 79 8.09 -1.99 4.84
N PHE A 80 7.88 -1.62 3.58
CA PHE A 80 7.55 -2.53 2.49
C PHE A 80 8.60 -2.39 1.41
N VAL A 81 9.15 -3.52 0.95
CA VAL A 81 10.12 -3.54 -0.14
C VAL A 81 9.69 -4.58 -1.15
N TYR A 82 9.44 -4.14 -2.37
CA TYR A 82 9.09 -4.97 -3.51
C TYR A 82 10.30 -5.15 -4.42
N ASP A 83 10.62 -6.41 -4.71
CA ASP A 83 11.61 -6.81 -5.70
C ASP A 83 10.89 -7.42 -6.90
N ASP A 84 11.07 -6.79 -8.08
CA ASP A 84 10.36 -7.13 -9.31
C ASP A 84 10.89 -8.40 -9.97
N GLN A 85 12.20 -8.65 -9.84
CA GLN A 85 12.85 -9.81 -10.43
C GLN A 85 12.38 -11.11 -9.77
N SER A 86 12.36 -11.13 -8.44
CA SER A 86 11.90 -12.25 -7.62
C SER A 86 10.38 -12.25 -7.41
N ARG A 87 9.70 -11.15 -7.78
CA ARG A 87 8.28 -10.88 -7.51
C ARG A 87 7.95 -11.12 -6.04
N SER A 88 8.73 -10.52 -5.16
CA SER A 88 8.54 -10.69 -3.72
C SER A 88 8.31 -9.36 -3.02
N LEU A 89 7.33 -9.34 -2.13
CA LEU A 89 7.10 -8.23 -1.21
C LEU A 89 7.60 -8.64 0.17
N ARG A 90 8.62 -7.93 0.67
CA ARG A 90 9.03 -8.00 2.07
C ARG A 90 8.26 -6.97 2.87
N ILE A 91 7.57 -7.42 3.91
CA ILE A 91 6.99 -6.59 4.96
C ILE A 91 7.98 -6.63 6.13
N GLY A 92 8.55 -5.49 6.48
CA GLY A 92 9.56 -5.37 7.53
C GLY A 92 9.01 -5.63 8.93
N GLY A 93 9.94 -5.70 9.89
CA GLY A 93 9.58 -5.61 11.30
C GLY A 93 9.04 -4.21 11.59
N ARG A 94 8.09 -4.11 12.52
CA ARG A 94 7.57 -2.83 12.96
C ARG A 94 8.63 -2.15 13.82
N GLU A 95 8.93 -0.90 13.50
CA GLU A 95 9.87 -0.06 14.24
C GLU A 95 9.09 1.03 14.96
N GLY A 96 9.29 1.16 16.28
CA GLY A 96 8.56 2.10 17.12
C GLY A 96 7.19 1.59 17.57
N GLU A 97 6.57 2.38 18.45
CA GLU A 97 5.26 2.12 19.04
C GLU A 97 4.65 3.44 19.54
N PHE A 98 3.33 3.45 19.70
CA PHE A 98 2.60 4.58 20.28
C PHE A 98 1.33 4.10 21.01
N PRO A 99 0.81 4.88 21.98
CA PRO A 99 -0.42 4.54 22.69
C PRO A 99 -1.59 4.30 21.74
N GLY A 100 -2.29 3.18 21.91
CA GLY A 100 -3.44 2.84 21.07
C GLY A 100 -3.10 2.22 19.70
N MET A 101 -1.83 1.98 19.39
CA MET A 101 -1.41 1.27 18.17
C MET A 101 -2.04 -0.14 18.06
N LEU A 102 -2.36 -0.56 16.83
CA LEU A 102 -2.73 -1.94 16.54
C LEU A 102 -1.53 -2.88 16.69
N GLN A 103 -1.62 -3.83 17.61
CA GLN A 103 -0.58 -4.85 17.77
C GLN A 103 -0.58 -5.84 16.62
N THR A 104 -1.77 -6.20 16.13
CA THR A 104 -1.99 -7.07 14.97
C THR A 104 -2.86 -6.38 13.93
N ARG A 105 -2.60 -6.66 12.66
CA ARG A 105 -3.43 -6.23 11.52
C ARG A 105 -3.39 -7.22 10.38
N THR A 106 -4.23 -6.99 9.38
CA THR A 106 -4.30 -7.76 8.16
C THR A 106 -3.83 -6.92 6.98
N PHE A 107 -2.91 -7.46 6.18
CA PHE A 107 -2.63 -6.93 4.85
C PHE A 107 -3.27 -7.83 3.80
N ILE A 108 -4.01 -7.23 2.87
CA ILE A 108 -4.48 -7.91 1.65
C ILE A 108 -3.56 -7.46 0.53
N VAL A 109 -2.58 -8.29 0.19
CA VAL A 109 -1.58 -7.97 -0.82
C VAL A 109 -2.15 -8.26 -2.20
N GLN A 110 -2.39 -7.19 -2.97
CA GLN A 110 -2.92 -7.23 -4.32
C GLN A 110 -1.78 -6.93 -5.30
N TYR A 111 -1.46 -7.90 -6.15
CA TYR A 111 -0.39 -7.76 -7.14
C TYR A 111 -0.95 -7.39 -8.51
N LEU A 112 -0.55 -6.22 -9.02
CA LEU A 112 -1.09 -5.64 -10.25
C LEU A 112 -0.07 -5.80 -11.37
N ARG A 113 -0.46 -6.62 -12.36
CA ARG A 113 0.38 -6.96 -13.52
C ARG A 113 0.12 -6.06 -14.73
N LYS A 114 1.18 -5.73 -15.46
CA LYS A 114 1.17 -5.19 -16.82
C LYS A 114 0.35 -6.12 -17.71
N GLY A 115 -0.56 -5.52 -18.48
CA GLY A 115 -1.41 -6.26 -19.44
C GLY A 115 -2.60 -7.02 -18.82
N ARG A 116 -2.69 -7.14 -17.49
CA ARG A 116 -3.93 -7.59 -16.83
C ARG A 116 -4.70 -6.38 -16.33
N ALA A 117 -5.75 -6.02 -17.06
CA ALA A 117 -6.71 -5.02 -16.61
C ALA A 117 -7.39 -5.49 -15.31
N SER A 118 -6.87 -5.05 -14.17
CA SER A 118 -7.65 -4.98 -12.94
C SER A 118 -8.57 -3.77 -13.08
N ASN A 119 -9.86 -4.03 -13.33
CA ASN A 119 -10.99 -3.09 -13.20
C ASN A 119 -11.57 -3.12 -11.78
N THR A 120 -10.81 -3.65 -10.81
CA THR A 120 -11.28 -3.75 -9.44
C THR A 120 -10.96 -2.43 -8.73
N GLY A 121 -11.95 -1.90 -8.01
CA GLY A 121 -11.79 -0.76 -7.13
C GLY A 121 -10.64 -0.96 -6.14
N LEU A 122 -10.24 0.12 -5.45
CA LEU A 122 -9.07 0.10 -4.58
C LEU A 122 -9.14 -0.97 -3.48
N LEU A 123 -10.36 -1.28 -3.02
CA LEU A 123 -10.65 -2.25 -1.95
C LEU A 123 -11.18 -3.60 -2.47
N SER A 124 -11.31 -3.78 -3.79
CA SER A 124 -11.84 -5.02 -4.37
C SER A 124 -10.78 -5.75 -5.20
N GLY A 125 -11.01 -7.06 -5.38
CA GLY A 125 -10.11 -7.96 -6.07
C GLY A 125 -9.37 -8.92 -5.13
N ALA A 126 -9.06 -10.11 -5.65
CA ALA A 126 -8.35 -11.13 -4.91
C ALA A 126 -6.94 -10.65 -4.52
N GLY A 127 -6.52 -11.02 -3.31
CA GLY A 127 -5.18 -10.73 -2.79
C GLY A 127 -4.75 -11.79 -1.79
N LYS A 128 -3.44 -11.88 -1.54
CA LYS A 128 -2.90 -12.76 -0.50
C LYS A 128 -3.11 -12.11 0.86
N VAL A 129 -3.76 -12.84 1.77
CA VAL A 129 -4.00 -12.37 3.14
C VAL A 129 -2.77 -12.64 3.98
N VAL A 130 -2.25 -11.61 4.64
CA VAL A 130 -1.15 -11.70 5.59
C VAL A 130 -1.64 -11.18 6.94
N LYS A 131 -1.63 -12.06 7.95
CA LYS A 131 -1.82 -11.66 9.34
C LYS A 131 -0.46 -11.19 9.87
N TYR A 132 -0.39 -9.93 10.27
CA TYR A 132 0.85 -9.28 10.67
C TYR A 132 0.76 -8.86 12.13
N ASN A 133 1.78 -9.20 12.92
CA ASN A 133 1.86 -8.91 14.35
C ASN A 133 3.04 -7.99 14.73
N GLY A 134 3.74 -7.44 13.73
CA GLY A 134 4.98 -6.67 13.93
C GLY A 134 6.25 -7.41 13.51
N SER A 135 6.19 -8.73 13.32
CA SER A 135 7.35 -9.51 12.85
C SER A 135 7.50 -9.47 11.33
N PRO A 136 8.73 -9.43 10.77
CA PRO A 136 8.95 -9.43 9.33
C PRO A 136 8.27 -10.61 8.62
N GLN A 137 7.74 -10.36 7.41
CA GLN A 137 7.10 -11.36 6.55
C GLN A 137 7.60 -11.21 5.11
N VAL A 138 7.60 -12.31 4.35
CA VAL A 138 7.90 -12.30 2.90
C VAL A 138 6.74 -12.94 2.16
N VAL A 139 6.22 -12.23 1.16
CA VAL A 139 5.11 -12.66 0.32
C VAL A 139 5.60 -12.80 -1.11
N ARG A 140 5.60 -14.03 -1.65
CA ARG A 140 5.83 -14.24 -3.08
C ARG A 140 4.58 -13.86 -3.88
N LEU A 141 4.73 -13.17 -5.00
CA LEU A 141 3.65 -12.66 -5.83
C LEU A 141 3.64 -13.43 -7.15
N ASN A 142 2.51 -14.09 -7.45
CA ASN A 142 2.37 -15.04 -8.56
C ASN A 142 1.35 -14.56 -9.59
#